data_AF-A0A9Q0ZIL9-F1
#
_entry.id   AF-A0A9Q0ZIL9-F1
#
_cell.length_a   1.000
_cell.length_b   1.000
_cell.length_c   1.000
_cell.angle_alpha   90.00
_cell.angle_beta   90.00
_cell.angle_gamma   90.00
#
_symmetry.space_group_name_H-M   'P 1'
#
loop_
_entity.id
_entity.type
_entity.pdbx_description
1 polymer ?
#
loop_
_entity_poly.entity_id
_entity_poly.type
_entity_poly.pdbx_seq_one_letter_code
_entity_poly.pdbx_strand_id
1 'polypeptide(L)'
;MGLDQSQEKERLDRMDLVLPGKQPMLITSIAKAAKRPVVLVLLGGSPMDVTFAKNNRKIGSILWVGYPGQAGAIALAQIIFG
;
A
#
# COMPACT_ATOMS: atom_id res chain seq x y z
N MET A 1 0.87 -1.42 3.68
CA MET A 1 1.93 -1.90 2.73
C MET A 1 2.56 -0.66 2.09
N GLY A 2 3.69 -0.78 1.42
CA GLY A 2 4.33 0.33 0.71
C GLY A 2 5.80 0.50 1.05
N LEU A 3 6.22 1.76 1.15
CA LEU A 3 7.61 2.19 1.32
C LEU A 3 7.82 2.90 2.67
N ASP A 4 9.09 3.04 3.03
CA ASP A 4 9.57 3.86 4.14
C ASP A 4 10.94 4.48 3.77
N GLN A 5 11.55 5.19 4.73
CA GLN A 5 12.85 5.84 4.52
C GLN A 5 14.03 4.87 4.32
N SER A 6 13.84 3.57 4.50
CA SER A 6 14.83 2.57 4.10
C SER A 6 14.84 2.33 2.59
N GLN A 7 13.78 2.72 1.88
CA GLN A 7 13.60 2.51 0.44
C GLN A 7 13.79 3.82 -0.35
N GLU A 8 13.37 4.94 0.22
CA GLU A 8 13.41 6.26 -0.41
C GLU A 8 13.78 7.34 0.61
N LYS A 9 14.83 8.11 0.36
CA LYS A 9 15.19 9.28 1.17
C LYS A 9 16.15 10.17 0.40
N GLU A 10 16.50 11.32 0.97
CA GLU A 10 17.55 12.15 0.42
C GLU A 10 18.82 11.32 0.19
N ARG A 11 19.41 11.44 -1.00
CA ARG A 11 20.60 10.69 -1.44
C ARG A 11 20.41 9.17 -1.57
N LEU A 12 19.16 8.70 -1.59
CA LEU A 12 18.82 7.31 -1.87
C LEU A 12 17.65 7.28 -2.84
N ASP A 13 17.98 7.17 -4.12
CA ASP A 13 17.01 6.92 -5.17
C ASP A 13 16.59 5.46 -5.18
N ARG A 14 15.36 5.21 -5.62
CA ARG A 14 14.87 3.85 -5.84
C ARG A 14 15.37 3.33 -7.19
N MET A 15 15.63 2.02 -7.23
CA MET A 15 16.05 1.33 -8.46
C MET A 15 14.86 0.85 -9.32
N ASP A 16 13.70 0.66 -8.70
CA ASP A 16 12.48 0.23 -9.37
C ASP A 16 11.23 0.78 -8.65
N LEU A 17 10.08 0.63 -9.31
CA LEU A 17 8.79 1.09 -8.80
C LEU A 17 8.00 -0.01 -8.08
N VAL A 18 8.53 -1.23 -7.95
CA VAL A 18 7.79 -2.36 -7.37
C VAL A 18 7.72 -2.23 -5.84
N LEU A 19 6.70 -2.84 -5.23
CA LEU A 19 6.64 -2.95 -3.77
C LEU A 19 7.80 -3.83 -3.27
N PRO A 20 8.51 -3.42 -2.22
CA PRO A 20 9.74 -4.07 -1.80
C PRO A 20 9.49 -5.43 -1.13
N GLY A 21 10.44 -6.34 -1.30
CA GLY A 21 10.46 -7.64 -0.65
C GLY A 21 9.27 -8.53 -1.00
N LYS A 22 8.66 -9.15 0.01
CA LYS A 22 7.58 -10.14 -0.16
C LYS A 22 6.17 -9.54 -0.12
N GLN A 23 6.05 -8.21 -0.11
CA GLN A 23 4.75 -7.54 0.01
C GLN A 23 3.76 -7.95 -1.10
N PRO A 24 4.13 -8.02 -2.40
CA PRO A 24 3.20 -8.47 -3.45
C PRO A 24 2.66 -9.90 -3.21
N MET A 25 3.53 -10.80 -2.77
CA MET A 25 3.18 -12.18 -2.46
C MET A 25 2.22 -12.25 -1.26
N LEU A 26 2.51 -11.48 -0.20
CA LEU A 26 1.66 -11.41 0.98
C LEU A 26 0.26 -10.86 0.66
N ILE A 27 0.18 -9.76 -0.09
CA ILE A 27 -1.10 -9.15 -0.53
C ILE A 27 -1.90 -10.17 -1.33
N THR A 28 -1.25 -10.87 -2.27
CA THR A 28 -1.89 -11.89 -3.10
C THR A 28 -2.42 -13.07 -2.27
N SER A 29 -1.64 -13.54 -1.30
CA SER A 29 -2.04 -14.64 -0.41
C SER A 29 -3.21 -14.25 0.50
N ILE A 30 -3.18 -13.04 1.07
CA ILE A 30 -4.29 -12.51 1.87
C ILE A 30 -5.55 -12.39 1.02
N ALA A 31 -5.46 -11.81 -0.18
CA ALA A 31 -6.59 -11.67 -1.08
C ALA A 31 -7.21 -13.02 -1.48
N LYS A 32 -6.39 -14.06 -1.65
CA LYS A 32 -6.87 -15.44 -1.90
C LYS A 32 -7.58 -16.04 -0.69
N ALA A 33 -7.06 -15.84 0.51
CA ALA A 33 -7.63 -16.39 1.75
C ALA A 33 -8.87 -15.62 2.24
N ALA A 34 -9.01 -14.35 1.87
CA ALA A 34 -10.07 -13.49 2.35
C ALA A 34 -11.46 -13.91 1.83
N LYS A 35 -12.40 -14.06 2.79
CA LYS A 35 -13.82 -14.32 2.49
C LYS A 35 -14.53 -13.09 1.92
N ARG A 36 -14.06 -11.88 2.26
CA ARG A 36 -14.60 -10.58 1.82
C ARG A 36 -13.53 -9.80 1.04
N PRO A 37 -13.91 -8.79 0.23
CA PRO A 37 -12.96 -7.92 -0.44
C PRO A 37 -12.00 -7.26 0.57
N VAL A 38 -10.75 -7.11 0.17
CA VAL A 38 -9.67 -6.51 0.97
C VAL A 38 -9.51 -5.04 0.58
N VAL A 39 -9.35 -4.17 1.57
CA VAL A 39 -8.93 -2.77 1.38
C VAL A 39 -7.40 -2.73 1.51
N LEU A 40 -6.72 -2.34 0.43
CA LEU A 40 -5.26 -2.20 0.41
C LEU A 40 -4.88 -0.75 0.68
N VAL A 41 -4.23 -0.49 1.83
CA VAL A 41 -3.68 0.82 2.17
C VAL A 41 -2.17 0.85 1.90
N LEU A 42 -1.74 1.82 1.11
CA LEU A 42 -0.36 2.05 0.65
C LEU A 42 0.20 3.32 1.29
N LEU A 43 1.35 3.17 1.94
CA LEU A 43 2.15 4.25 2.51
C LEU A 43 3.43 4.44 1.70
N GLY A 44 3.92 5.67 1.60
CA GLY A 44 5.12 6.00 0.83
C GLY A 44 4.95 7.28 0.03
N GLY A 45 6.06 7.98 -0.21
CA GLY A 45 6.09 9.28 -0.88
C GLY A 45 6.15 9.18 -2.40
N SER A 46 6.77 8.14 -2.97
CA SER A 46 6.85 7.95 -4.43
C SER A 46 5.82 6.94 -4.97
N PRO A 47 5.49 6.99 -6.28
CA PRO A 47 4.60 6.03 -6.92
C PRO A 47 5.11 4.57 -6.81
N MET A 48 4.17 3.63 -6.74
CA MET A 48 4.44 2.19 -6.69
C MET A 48 3.62 1.46 -7.74
N ASP A 49 4.22 0.48 -8.42
CA ASP A 49 3.48 -0.40 -9.33
C ASP A 49 2.59 -1.36 -8.52
N VAL A 50 1.29 -1.18 -8.70
CA VAL A 50 0.23 -1.94 -8.03
C VAL A 50 -0.67 -2.65 -9.03
N THR A 51 -0.21 -2.84 -10.27
CA THR A 51 -0.97 -3.47 -11.36
C THR A 51 -1.49 -4.86 -10.94
N PHE A 52 -0.69 -5.64 -10.20
CA PHE A 52 -1.09 -6.95 -9.68
C PHE A 52 -2.29 -6.86 -8.72
N ALA A 53 -2.37 -5.81 -7.90
CA ALA A 53 -3.45 -5.60 -6.94
C ALA A 53 -4.68 -5.00 -7.64
N LYS A 54 -4.48 -4.05 -8.56
CA LYS A 54 -5.54 -3.43 -9.37
C LYS A 54 -6.32 -4.48 -10.19
N ASN A 55 -5.62 -5.46 -10.75
CA ASN A 55 -6.23 -6.51 -11.57
C ASN A 55 -6.87 -7.65 -10.74
N ASN A 56 -6.74 -7.63 -9.42
CA ASN A 56 -7.28 -8.66 -8.55
C ASN A 56 -8.65 -8.26 -7.99
N ARG A 57 -9.72 -8.93 -8.44
CA ARG A 57 -11.11 -8.68 -8.00
C ARG A 57 -11.36 -8.85 -6.49
N LYS A 58 -10.46 -9.52 -5.76
CA LYS A 58 -10.53 -9.65 -4.30
C LYS A 58 -10.00 -8.41 -3.56
N ILE A 59 -9.31 -7.51 -4.25
CA ILE A 59 -8.96 -6.19 -3.73
C ILE A 59 -10.10 -5.25 -4.08
N GLY A 60 -10.91 -4.89 -3.09
CA GLY A 60 -12.10 -4.07 -3.28
C GLY A 60 -11.79 -2.58 -3.41
N SER A 61 -10.68 -2.14 -2.81
CA SER A 61 -10.25 -0.73 -2.83
C SER A 61 -8.75 -0.63 -2.61
N ILE A 62 -8.15 0.43 -3.16
CA ILE A 62 -6.74 0.79 -2.95
C ILE A 62 -6.70 2.25 -2.50
N LEU A 63 -6.09 2.52 -1.36
CA LEU A 63 -5.89 3.86 -0.80
C LEU A 63 -4.39 4.16 -0.75
N TRP A 64 -3.96 5.30 -1.29
CA TRP A 64 -2.60 5.81 -1.11
C TRP A 64 -2.64 7.00 -0.16
N VAL A 65 -1.87 6.93 0.92
CA VAL A 65 -1.97 7.89 2.04
C VAL A 65 -0.66 8.62 2.32
N GLY A 66 0.35 8.48 1.46
CA GLY A 66 1.64 9.14 1.64
C GLY A 66 2.33 8.75 2.96
N TYR A 67 2.94 9.74 3.61
CA TYR A 67 3.37 9.69 5.01
C TYR A 67 2.47 10.61 5.83
N PRO A 68 1.41 10.10 6.47
CA PRO A 68 0.26 10.92 6.88
C PRO A 68 0.45 11.69 8.21
N GLY A 69 1.67 11.72 8.76
CA GLY A 69 2.00 12.48 9.96
C GLY A 69 1.29 12.03 11.24
N GLN A 70 1.35 12.87 12.27
CA GLN A 70 0.89 12.54 13.64
C GLN A 70 -0.61 12.19 13.74
N ALA A 71 -1.45 12.84 12.94
CA ALA A 71 -2.90 12.61 12.93
C ALA A 71 -3.31 11.59 11.85
N GLY A 72 -2.34 10.97 11.17
CA GLY A 72 -2.59 10.15 10.00
C GLY A 72 -3.49 8.95 10.24
N ALA A 73 -3.36 8.31 11.40
CA ALA A 73 -4.22 7.19 11.77
C ALA A 73 -5.69 7.63 11.96
N ILE A 74 -5.92 8.79 12.57
CA ILE A 74 -7.26 9.35 12.79
C ILE A 74 -7.88 9.71 11.43
N ALA A 75 -7.13 10.41 10.58
CA ALA A 75 -7.58 10.77 9.24
C ALA A 75 -7.91 9.54 8.38
N LEU A 76 -7.06 8.51 8.42
CA LEU A 76 -7.31 7.25 7.70
C LEU A 76 -8.57 6.54 8.22
N ALA A 77 -8.78 6.49 9.53
CA ALA A 77 -9.97 5.88 10.11
C ALA A 77 -11.24 6.61 9.65
N GLN A 78 -11.25 7.94 9.67
CA GLN A 78 -12.38 8.75 9.17
C GLN A 78 -12.66 8.47 7.68
N ILE A 79 -11.63 8.33 6.85
CA ILE A 79 -11.81 7.98 5.43
C ILE A 79 -12.43 6.58 5.26
N ILE A 80 -11.99 5.60 6.05
CA ILE A 80 -12.44 4.20 5.92
C ILE A 80 -13.86 4.01 6.44
N PHE A 81 -14.22 4.68 7.54
CA PHE A 81 -15.49 4.46 8.23
C PHE A 81 -16.59 5.48 7.89
N GLY A 82 -16.25 6.61 7.28
CA GLY A 82 -17.17 7.74 7.06
C GLY A 82 -17.50 8.48 8.35
#